data_AF-A0A1E7FC56-F1
#
_entry.id   AF-A0A1E7FC56-F1
#
_cell.length_a   1.000
_cell.length_b   1.000
_cell.length_c   1.000
_cell.angle_alpha   90.00
_cell.angle_beta   90.00
_cell.angle_gamma   90.00
#
_symmetry.space_group_name_H-M   'P 1'
#
loop_
_entity.id
_entity.type
_entity.pdbx_description
1 polymer ?
#
loop_
_entity_poly.entity_id
_entity_poly.type
_entity_poly.pdbx_seq_one_letter_code
_entity_poly.pdbx_strand_id
1 'polypeptide(L)'
;MKCSNANKLYRSSSNVYNHEDAIRKKGSSETEVKNAIKKFHEQFPVKQSVYIHVLELYRQQKGRCAISGLIMKLREEPDGNWYQVSIDAISPKKLHVKDNLQLVCRFLNCTNMEKSKSKYDANDTSGGWTTQSLYRYIGYSDN
;
A
#
# COMPACT_ATOMS: atom_id res chain seq x y z
N MET A 1 -8.30 -31.11 6.52
CA MET A 1 -8.45 -29.65 6.71
C MET A 1 -7.19 -28.96 6.21
N LYS A 2 -7.17 -28.45 4.97
CA LYS A 2 -5.96 -27.84 4.37
C LYS A 2 -5.80 -26.41 4.91
N CYS A 3 -4.92 -26.23 5.89
CA CYS A 3 -4.49 -24.92 6.37
C CYS A 3 -3.52 -24.32 5.33
N SER A 4 -4.06 -23.72 4.25
CA SER A 4 -3.26 -23.26 3.10
C SER A 4 -3.54 -21.80 2.72
N ASN A 5 -4.06 -20.99 3.64
CA ASN A 5 -4.16 -19.55 3.42
C ASN A 5 -3.09 -18.87 4.26
N ALA A 6 -1.89 -18.73 3.69
CA ALA A 6 -0.93 -17.76 4.21
C ALA A 6 -1.65 -16.42 4.37
N ASN A 7 -1.62 -15.84 5.57
CA ASN A 7 -2.28 -14.58 5.89
C ASN A 7 -1.90 -13.52 4.84
N LYS A 8 -2.89 -12.93 4.15
CA LYS A 8 -2.66 -11.97 3.06
C LYS A 8 -1.78 -10.80 3.49
N LEU A 9 -1.87 -10.36 4.74
CA LEU A 9 -1.01 -9.32 5.31
C LEU A 9 0.45 -9.76 5.33
N TYR A 10 0.72 -11.01 5.74
CA TYR A 10 2.08 -11.55 5.78
C TYR A 10 2.69 -11.66 4.37
N ARG A 11 1.92 -12.19 3.41
CA ARG A 11 2.35 -12.27 2.00
C ARG A 11 2.66 -10.90 1.42
N SER A 12 1.77 -9.93 1.65
CA SER A 12 1.96 -8.55 1.16
C SER A 12 3.16 -7.88 1.82
N SER A 13 3.36 -8.07 3.12
CA SER A 13 4.53 -7.58 3.86
C SER A 13 5.84 -8.17 3.33
N SER A 14 5.84 -9.47 3.02
CA SER A 14 6.99 -10.14 2.43
C SER A 14 7.32 -9.60 1.04
N ASN A 15 6.30 -9.32 0.22
CA ASN A 15 6.49 -8.73 -1.10
C ASN A 15 7.07 -7.32 -1.02
N VAL A 16 6.55 -6.47 -0.13
CA VAL A 16 7.07 -5.11 0.12
C VAL A 16 8.54 -5.18 0.51
N TYR A 17 8.89 -6.00 1.51
CA TYR A 17 10.27 -6.12 1.95
C TYR A 17 11.20 -6.58 0.83
N ASN A 18 10.80 -7.60 0.06
CA ASN A 18 11.60 -8.10 -1.05
C ASN A 18 11.78 -7.04 -2.15
N HIS A 19 10.74 -6.24 -2.41
CA HIS A 19 10.78 -5.15 -3.38
C HIS A 19 11.78 -4.07 -2.96
N GLU A 20 11.70 -3.58 -1.73
CA GLU A 20 12.63 -2.57 -1.22
C GLU A 20 14.08 -3.08 -1.16
N ASP A 21 14.28 -4.35 -0.78
CA ASP A 21 15.61 -4.98 -0.78
C ASP A 21 16.17 -5.12 -2.21
N ALA A 22 15.32 -5.39 -3.20
CA ALA A 22 15.73 -5.41 -4.60
C ALA A 22 16.14 -4.02 -5.11
N ILE A 23 15.41 -2.96 -4.72
CA ILE A 23 15.80 -1.58 -5.02
C ILE A 23 17.14 -1.26 -4.36
N ARG A 24 17.33 -1.62 -3.09
CA ARG A 24 18.60 -1.44 -2.37
C ARG A 24 19.78 -2.08 -3.12
N LYS A 25 19.61 -3.32 -3.57
CA LYS A 25 20.64 -4.09 -4.29
C LYS A 25 20.97 -3.49 -5.66
N LYS A 26 19.96 -3.02 -6.39
CA LYS A 26 20.17 -2.33 -7.69
C LYS A 26 20.89 -0.99 -7.51
N GLY A 27 20.67 -0.33 -6.37
CA GLY A 27 21.14 1.02 -6.14
C GLY A 27 20.30 2.05 -6.91
N SER A 28 20.30 3.28 -6.40
CA SER A 28 19.72 4.45 -7.06
C SER A 28 20.80 5.53 -7.12
N SER A 29 20.82 6.39 -8.12
CA SER A 29 21.68 7.60 -8.12
C SER A 29 21.08 8.71 -7.27
N GLU A 30 19.74 8.76 -7.16
CA GLU A 30 18.99 9.78 -6.42
C GLU A 30 19.19 9.68 -4.90
N THR A 31 19.67 10.77 -4.30
CA THR A 31 19.96 10.85 -2.85
C THR A 31 18.73 10.61 -1.98
N GLU A 32 17.57 11.14 -2.37
CA GLU A 32 16.31 10.97 -1.62
C GLU A 32 15.91 9.50 -1.53
N VAL A 33 15.98 8.79 -2.64
CA VAL A 33 15.68 7.35 -2.72
C VAL A 33 16.68 6.53 -1.89
N LYS A 34 17.98 6.85 -1.94
CA LYS A 34 18.99 6.19 -1.09
C LYS A 34 18.67 6.35 0.40
N ASN A 35 18.31 7.56 0.82
CA ASN A 35 17.96 7.85 2.21
C ASN A 35 16.69 7.11 2.63
N ALA A 36 15.67 7.07 1.76
CA ALA A 36 14.44 6.32 2.01
C ALA A 36 14.69 4.81 2.17
N ILE A 37 15.52 4.21 1.30
CA ILE A 37 15.91 2.78 1.40
C ILE A 37 16.65 2.52 2.71
N LYS A 38 17.61 3.37 3.08
CA LYS A 38 18.34 3.25 4.35
C LYS A 38 17.38 3.30 5.53
N LYS A 39 16.50 4.31 5.57
CA LYS A 39 15.47 4.48 6.60
C LYS A 39 14.54 3.26 6.66
N PHE A 40 14.13 2.70 5.51
CA PHE A 40 13.32 1.49 5.46
C PHE A 40 13.98 0.31 6.19
N HIS A 41 15.23 0.01 5.88
CA HIS A 41 15.94 -1.13 6.50
C HIS A 41 16.31 -0.89 7.96
N GLU A 42 16.54 0.36 8.38
CA GLU A 42 16.70 0.71 9.80
C GLU A 42 15.39 0.48 10.57
N GLN A 43 14.25 0.88 10.01
CA GLN A 43 12.94 0.71 10.64
C GLN A 43 12.42 -0.73 10.57
N PHE A 44 12.82 -1.45 9.52
CA PHE A 44 12.41 -2.81 9.22
C PHE A 44 13.62 -3.69 8.91
N PRO A 45 14.36 -4.14 9.93
CA PRO A 45 15.59 -4.92 9.71
C PRO A 45 15.33 -6.31 9.12
N VAL A 46 14.11 -6.84 9.28
CA VAL A 46 13.70 -8.16 8.78
C VAL A 46 12.25 -8.14 8.29
N LYS A 47 11.88 -9.06 7.38
CA LYS A 47 10.51 -9.21 6.85
C LYS A 47 9.43 -9.23 7.93
N GLN A 48 9.72 -9.90 9.05
CA GLN A 48 8.78 -10.03 10.16
C GLN A 48 8.42 -8.68 10.79
N SER A 49 9.35 -7.73 10.83
CA SER A 49 9.11 -6.39 11.38
C SER A 49 8.12 -5.57 10.53
N VAL A 50 8.12 -5.76 9.21
CA VAL A 50 7.10 -5.17 8.31
C VAL A 50 5.72 -5.75 8.64
N TYR A 51 5.63 -7.08 8.78
CA TYR A 51 4.37 -7.74 9.11
C TYR A 51 3.78 -7.28 10.45
N ILE A 52 4.61 -7.19 11.50
CA ILE A 52 4.16 -6.71 12.83
C ILE A 52 3.59 -5.30 12.71
N HIS A 53 4.28 -4.41 12.02
CA HIS A 53 3.82 -3.04 11.83
C HIS A 53 2.54 -2.95 10.98
N VAL A 54 2.46 -3.71 9.89
CA VAL A 54 1.26 -3.77 9.03
C VAL A 54 0.06 -4.36 9.78
N LEU A 55 0.26 -5.35 10.65
CA LEU A 55 -0.79 -5.88 11.50
C LEU A 55 -1.32 -4.83 12.49
N GLU A 56 -0.42 -4.04 13.07
CA GLU A 56 -0.79 -2.94 13.95
C GLU A 56 -1.55 -1.84 13.18
N LEU A 57 -1.08 -1.48 12.00
CA LEU A 57 -1.75 -0.53 11.11
C LEU A 57 -3.17 -0.99 10.73
N TYR A 58 -3.34 -2.29 10.46
CA TYR A 58 -4.66 -2.87 10.20
C TYR A 58 -5.61 -2.71 11.40
N ARG A 59 -5.12 -2.89 12.64
CA ARG A 59 -5.89 -2.69 13.86
C ARG A 59 -6.24 -1.22 14.07
N GLN A 60 -5.28 -0.32 13.87
CA GLN A 60 -5.48 1.14 13.98
C GLN A 60 -6.52 1.64 12.96
N GLN A 61 -6.46 1.13 11.73
CA GLN A 61 -7.46 1.40 10.69
C GLN A 61 -8.77 0.64 10.89
N LYS A 62 -8.91 -0.17 11.95
CA LYS A 62 -10.10 -1.00 12.24
C LYS A 62 -10.53 -1.86 11.05
N GLY A 63 -9.57 -2.35 10.28
CA GLY A 63 -9.79 -3.14 9.07
C GLY A 63 -10.39 -2.38 7.89
N ARG A 64 -10.40 -1.04 7.91
CA ARG A 64 -10.96 -0.19 6.86
C ARG A 64 -9.87 0.41 5.97
N CYS A 65 -10.17 0.56 4.69
CA CYS A 65 -9.31 1.22 3.73
C CYS A 65 -9.10 2.68 4.12
N ALA A 66 -7.84 3.13 4.17
CA ALA A 66 -7.50 4.52 4.51
C ALA A 66 -8.06 5.55 3.52
N ILE A 67 -8.33 5.13 2.28
CA ILE A 67 -8.79 5.99 1.18
C ILE A 67 -10.31 6.10 1.14
N SER A 68 -11.02 4.98 1.27
CA SER A 68 -12.48 4.91 1.05
C SER A 68 -13.29 4.61 2.31
N GLY A 69 -12.65 4.17 3.40
CA GLY A 69 -13.34 3.70 4.61
C GLY A 69 -14.00 2.32 4.48
N LEU A 70 -13.96 1.69 3.29
CA LEU A 70 -14.55 0.37 3.05
C LEU A 70 -13.82 -0.73 3.83
N ILE A 71 -14.54 -1.76 4.23
CA ILE A 71 -13.96 -2.92 4.93
C ILE A 71 -13.07 -3.70 3.96
N MET A 72 -11.84 -3.97 4.37
CA MET A 72 -10.87 -4.72 3.59
C MET A 72 -10.98 -6.22 3.87
N LYS A 73 -10.81 -7.04 2.82
CA LYS A 73 -10.76 -8.51 2.91
C LYS A 73 -9.33 -9.00 3.13
N LEU A 74 -9.16 -9.95 4.05
CA LEU A 74 -7.87 -10.62 4.32
C LEU A 74 -7.70 -11.95 3.57
N ARG A 75 -8.72 -12.39 2.83
CA ARG A 75 -8.70 -13.64 2.07
C ARG A 75 -8.72 -13.37 0.57
N GLU A 76 -8.16 -14.31 -0.18
CA GLU A 76 -8.30 -14.36 -1.64
C GLU A 76 -9.65 -14.97 -1.97
N GLU A 77 -10.42 -14.23 -2.77
CA GLU A 77 -11.75 -14.64 -3.21
C GLU A 77 -11.68 -15.01 -4.70
N PRO A 78 -12.37 -16.07 -5.14
CA PRO A 78 -12.34 -16.51 -6.54
C PRO A 78 -12.95 -15.49 -7.52
N ASP A 79 -13.91 -14.71 -7.05
CA ASP A 79 -14.75 -13.79 -7.84
C ASP A 79 -14.21 -12.35 -7.91
N GLY A 80 -13.14 -12.05 -7.18
CA GLY A 80 -12.51 -10.75 -7.28
C GLY A 80 -11.69 -10.36 -6.06
N ASN A 81 -10.59 -9.67 -6.34
CA ASN A 81 -9.63 -9.24 -5.33
C ASN A 81 -9.70 -7.74 -5.03
N TRP A 82 -10.77 -7.07 -5.46
CA TRP A 82 -10.91 -5.60 -5.41
C TRP A 82 -10.79 -5.08 -3.98
N TYR A 83 -11.61 -5.60 -3.07
CA TYR A 83 -11.63 -5.19 -1.66
C TYR A 83 -10.52 -5.80 -0.81
N GLN A 84 -9.58 -6.55 -1.41
CA GLN A 84 -8.47 -7.11 -0.64
C GLN A 84 -7.60 -6.01 -0.06
N VAL A 85 -7.06 -6.28 1.13
CA VAL A 85 -6.02 -5.44 1.71
C VAL A 85 -4.80 -5.39 0.79
N SER A 86 -4.27 -4.18 0.64
CA SER A 86 -3.03 -3.89 -0.05
C SER A 86 -2.22 -2.88 0.78
N ILE A 87 -0.91 -3.05 0.80
CA ILE A 87 0.00 -2.10 1.44
C ILE A 87 0.33 -1.03 0.39
N ASP A 88 0.12 0.22 0.75
CA ASP A 88 0.36 1.38 -0.09
C ASP A 88 1.32 2.36 0.58
N ALA A 89 2.11 3.05 -0.23
CA ALA A 89 3.00 4.12 0.19
C ALA A 89 2.32 5.46 -0.11
N ILE A 90 1.96 6.22 0.93
CA ILE A 90 1.25 7.51 0.81
C ILE A 90 1.94 8.43 -0.20
N SER A 91 3.28 8.47 -0.13
CA SER A 91 4.14 9.11 -1.13
C SER A 91 5.13 8.09 -1.71
N PRO A 92 5.08 7.78 -3.01
CA PRO A 92 6.00 6.83 -3.63
C PRO A 92 7.49 7.18 -3.45
N LYS A 93 7.84 8.48 -3.45
CA LYS A 93 9.22 8.97 -3.24
C LYS A 93 9.79 8.62 -1.87
N LYS A 94 8.93 8.47 -0.85
CA LYS A 94 9.33 8.14 0.52
C LYS A 94 9.43 6.62 0.77
N LEU A 95 9.02 5.79 -0.20
CA LEU A 95 8.99 4.33 -0.11
C LEU A 95 8.17 3.82 1.10
N HIS A 96 8.32 2.55 1.44
CA HIS A 96 7.49 1.87 2.44
C HIS A 96 7.97 2.07 3.89
N VAL A 97 8.35 3.29 4.28
CA VAL A 97 8.75 3.62 5.67
C VAL A 97 7.52 3.75 6.60
N LYS A 98 7.68 3.51 7.91
CA LYS A 98 6.57 3.43 8.90
C LYS A 98 5.59 4.61 8.85
N ASP A 99 6.12 5.82 8.69
CA ASP A 99 5.37 7.08 8.65
C ASP A 99 4.75 7.38 7.26
N ASN A 100 4.92 6.48 6.29
CA ASN A 100 4.44 6.62 4.92
C ASN A 100 3.61 5.42 4.46
N LEU A 101 3.35 4.44 5.34
CA LEU A 101 2.55 3.27 5.04
C LEU A 101 1.07 3.50 5.35
N GLN A 102 0.20 3.01 4.48
CA GLN A 102 -1.24 2.91 4.71
C GLN A 102 -1.79 1.59 4.14
N LEU A 103 -2.93 1.12 4.66
CA LEU A 103 -3.63 -0.03 4.08
C LEU A 103 -4.85 0.43 3.30
N VAL A 104 -4.97 -0.09 2.07
CA VAL A 104 -6.01 0.29 1.14
C VAL A 104 -6.66 -0.93 0.50
N CYS A 105 -7.88 -0.76 -0.04
CA CYS A 105 -8.44 -1.76 -0.95
C CYS A 105 -7.56 -1.83 -2.20
N ARG A 106 -7.28 -3.04 -2.68
CA ARG A 106 -6.38 -3.28 -3.82
C ARG A 106 -6.75 -2.49 -5.06
N PHE A 107 -8.04 -2.30 -5.36
CA PHE A 107 -8.46 -1.52 -6.51
C PHE A 107 -8.13 -0.03 -6.42
N LEU A 108 -7.85 0.48 -5.21
CA LEU A 108 -7.43 1.86 -4.93
C LEU A 108 -5.92 2.00 -4.74
N ASN A 109 -5.19 0.88 -4.72
CA ASN A 109 -3.72 0.92 -4.76
C ASN A 109 -3.29 1.16 -6.21
N CYS A 110 -3.48 2.38 -6.69
CA CYS A 110 -3.08 2.78 -8.04
C CYS A 110 -1.57 2.69 -8.17
N THR A 111 -1.10 1.80 -9.03
CA THR A 111 0.31 1.67 -9.42
C THR A 111 0.70 2.77 -10.41
N ASN A 112 0.42 4.05 -10.11
CA ASN A 112 1.06 5.11 -10.89
C ASN A 112 2.55 5.09 -10.49
N MET A 113 3.36 4.45 -11.35
CA MET A 113 4.80 4.24 -11.15
C MET A 113 5.61 5.50 -11.47
N GLU A 114 4.97 6.60 -11.89
CA GLU A 114 5.61 7.90 -12.08
C GLU A 114 6.05 8.45 -10.73
N LYS A 115 7.31 8.17 -10.37
CA LYS A 115 7.96 8.60 -9.12
C LYS A 115 7.95 10.12 -8.93
N SER A 116 7.67 10.90 -9.97
CA SER A 116 7.58 12.37 -9.93
C SER A 116 6.26 12.89 -9.35
N LYS A 117 5.18 12.09 -9.37
CA LYS A 117 3.83 12.55 -9.02
C LYS A 117 3.40 12.08 -7.64
N SER A 118 2.75 12.98 -6.90
CA SER A 118 1.99 12.61 -5.72
C SER A 118 0.61 12.12 -6.15
N LYS A 119 -0.13 11.40 -5.29
CA LYS A 119 -1.51 10.93 -5.56
C LYS A 119 -2.49 12.07 -5.96
N TYR A 120 -2.10 13.33 -5.75
CA TYR A 120 -2.86 14.53 -6.09
C TYR A 120 -2.10 15.39 -7.10
N ASP A 121 -1.81 14.89 -8.30
CA ASP A 121 -1.32 15.74 -9.40
C ASP A 121 -2.51 16.42 -10.10
N ALA A 122 -2.48 17.75 -10.20
CA ALA A 122 -3.52 18.55 -10.83
C ALA A 122 -3.67 18.27 -12.34
N ASN A 123 -2.65 17.64 -12.97
CA ASN A 123 -2.61 17.34 -14.39
C ASN A 123 -2.93 15.88 -14.74
N ASP A 124 -3.23 15.03 -13.75
CA ASP A 124 -3.61 13.65 -14.05
C ASP A 124 -5.04 13.60 -14.64
N THR A 125 -5.15 13.19 -15.91
CA THR A 125 -6.44 12.73 -16.49
C THR A 125 -6.97 11.55 -15.69
N SER A 126 -8.30 11.40 -15.60
CA SER A 126 -9.05 10.46 -14.72
C SER A 126 -8.86 8.96 -14.97
N GLY A 127 -7.64 8.48 -15.28
CA GLY A 127 -7.35 7.08 -15.57
C GLY A 127 -7.32 6.17 -14.34
N GLY A 128 -7.23 6.72 -13.13
CA GLY A 128 -7.19 5.97 -11.86
C GLY A 128 -8.41 6.19 -10.98
N TRP A 129 -8.83 5.14 -10.27
CA TRP A 129 -9.85 5.26 -9.22
C TRP A 129 -9.30 6.12 -8.07
N THR A 130 -9.83 7.33 -7.92
CA THR A 130 -9.63 8.21 -6.76
C THR A 130 -10.78 8.03 -5.77
N THR A 131 -10.64 8.51 -4.52
CA THR A 131 -11.78 8.58 -3.59
C THR A 131 -12.94 9.34 -4.23
N GLN A 132 -12.64 10.47 -4.87
CA GLN A 132 -13.65 11.31 -5.51
C GLN A 132 -14.36 10.60 -6.66
N SER A 133 -13.62 9.86 -7.50
CA SER A 133 -14.24 9.12 -8.61
C SER A 133 -15.06 7.94 -8.11
N LEU A 134 -14.66 7.28 -7.01
CA LEU A 134 -15.46 6.25 -6.35
C LEU A 134 -16.76 6.84 -5.81
N TYR A 135 -16.71 7.96 -5.09
CA TYR A 135 -17.88 8.61 -4.52
C TYR A 135 -18.86 9.06 -5.59
N ARG A 136 -18.37 9.67 -6.68
CA ARG A 136 -19.20 10.00 -7.85
C ARG A 136 -19.86 8.75 -8.45
N TYR A 137 -19.12 7.64 -8.58
CA TYR A 137 -19.64 6.40 -9.16
C TYR A 137 -20.76 5.78 -8.31
N ILE A 138 -20.61 5.77 -6.98
CA ILE A 138 -21.62 5.19 -6.06
C ILE A 138 -22.73 6.18 -5.68
N GLY A 139 -22.73 7.39 -6.23
CA GLY A 139 -23.72 8.43 -5.91
C GLY A 139 -23.59 9.02 -4.51
N TYR A 140 -22.41 8.93 -3.88
CA TYR A 140 -22.16 9.57 -2.59
C TYR A 140 -21.91 11.07 -2.80
N SER A 141 -22.78 11.90 -2.21
CA SER A 141 -22.63 13.36 -2.15
C SER A 141 -22.35 13.75 -0.70
N ASP A 142 -21.20 14.36 -0.45
CA ASP A 142 -20.92 14.99 0.84
C ASP A 142 -21.95 16.13 1.02
N ASN A 143 -22.84 16.00 2.02
CA ASN A 143 -23.64 17.11 2.53
C ASN A 143 -22.85 17.87 3.59
#